data_AF-A0A6B8W0W0-F1
#
_entry.id   AF-A0A6B8W0W0-F1
#
_cell.length_a   1.000
_cell.length_b   1.000
_cell.length_c   1.000
_cell.angle_alpha   90.00
_cell.angle_beta   90.00
_cell.angle_gamma   90.00
#
_symmetry.space_group_name_H-M   'P 1'
#
loop_
_entity.id
_entity.type
_entity.pdbx_description
1 polymer ?
#
loop_
_entity_poly.entity_id
_entity_poly.type
_entity_poly.pdbx_seq_one_letter_code
_entity_poly.pdbx_strand_id
1 'polypeptide(L)'
;MKLRRLSAICFAATLALIPMACARPGPEATPPPSSTTTTTVSPAPREGSQSGRTSVPPGTSPGTTLSSSTSPTTRPPTSTPVPIPPEPPPTDCELARLDLVETAFGAWLNSQIIPTTDAGNNFYFEVGNNQFNPCSELSWVTLEGQNTNQEAALSTVLFFNYEELISDPLPIQFPAVGVERINDSALEVSYSYLIAPRNPEKLPVHYRMEGARLLGDEQIPAQFDNNPRLDLSRADLPVEGDFRPFGNAIYRPWDQELPVRKQYTIMMGESRINCDFPAFNGRQLSCYAEDSVPWPLLTPDFKAIPGESANLARMNFQAPWHVVTSLVEPPQVGGEHELLPAEATIQVGDFFIRTYGGAIIIHDVNWAYRLGEGIAEPVEVPSFQTDISRHPQNLIPWG
;
A
#
# COMPACT_ATOMS: atom_id res chain seq x y z
N MET A 1 -28.30 -4.20 47.76
CA MET A 1 -28.04 -4.03 46.31
C MET A 1 -29.02 -3.00 45.76
N LYS A 2 -28.51 -1.84 45.30
CA LYS A 2 -29.32 -0.69 44.87
C LYS A 2 -29.85 -0.91 43.45
N LEU A 3 -31.17 -0.95 43.29
CA LEU A 3 -31.87 -0.82 42.02
C LEU A 3 -31.78 0.63 41.53
N ARG A 4 -31.38 0.86 40.28
CA ARG A 4 -31.62 2.12 39.56
C ARG A 4 -32.41 1.83 38.29
N ARG A 5 -33.60 2.45 38.24
CA ARG A 5 -34.46 2.57 37.06
C ARG A 5 -33.81 3.54 36.07
N LEU A 6 -33.83 3.21 34.78
CA LEU A 6 -33.55 4.14 33.70
C LEU A 6 -34.83 4.28 32.86
N SER A 7 -35.36 5.50 32.87
CA SER A 7 -36.52 5.92 32.07
C SER A 7 -36.09 6.14 30.63
N ALA A 8 -36.86 5.56 29.71
CA ALA A 8 -36.81 5.87 28.29
C ALA A 8 -37.43 7.25 28.01
N ILE A 9 -36.76 8.05 27.18
CA ILE A 9 -37.34 9.23 26.54
C ILE A 9 -37.16 9.06 25.04
N CYS A 10 -38.28 8.85 24.34
CA CYS A 10 -38.39 8.90 22.89
C CYS A 10 -38.40 10.36 22.44
N PHE A 11 -37.59 10.72 21.45
CA PHE A 11 -37.81 11.90 20.62
C PHE A 11 -38.09 11.45 19.19
N ALA A 12 -39.25 11.86 18.68
CA ALA A 12 -39.74 11.58 17.35
C ALA A 12 -39.68 12.84 16.48
N ALA A 13 -39.42 12.62 15.18
CA ALA A 13 -39.73 13.45 14.01
C ALA A 13 -39.07 14.85 13.92
N THR A 14 -38.53 15.28 12.78
CA THR A 14 -39.29 15.47 11.53
C THR A 14 -38.31 15.61 10.36
N LEU A 15 -38.44 14.77 9.33
CA LEU A 15 -37.74 14.89 8.04
C LEU A 15 -38.61 15.72 7.08
N ALA A 16 -38.06 16.80 6.52
CA ALA A 16 -38.65 17.52 5.39
C ALA A 16 -37.86 17.21 4.12
N LEU A 17 -38.50 16.51 3.18
CA LEU A 17 -38.02 16.22 1.84
C LEU A 17 -38.35 17.39 0.90
N ILE A 18 -37.34 17.93 0.22
CA ILE A 18 -37.50 18.84 -0.93
C ILE A 18 -37.04 18.09 -2.18
N PRO A 19 -37.88 17.91 -3.21
CA PRO A 19 -37.43 17.40 -4.50
C PRO A 19 -36.97 18.57 -5.38
N MET A 20 -35.71 18.55 -5.82
CA MET A 20 -35.25 19.41 -6.92
C MET A 20 -35.06 18.58 -8.18
N ALA A 21 -35.72 19.07 -9.23
CA ALA A 21 -35.88 18.45 -10.53
C ALA A 21 -34.62 18.53 -11.39
N CYS A 22 -34.54 17.56 -12.30
CA CYS A 22 -33.53 17.38 -13.33
C CYS A 22 -33.47 18.53 -14.33
N ALA A 23 -32.25 18.90 -14.74
CA ALA A 23 -31.98 19.48 -16.06
C ALA A 23 -30.59 19.00 -16.52
N ARG A 24 -30.57 18.17 -17.57
CA ARG A 24 -29.38 17.59 -18.19
C ARG A 24 -29.28 18.15 -19.62
N PRO A 25 -28.26 18.95 -19.98
CA PRO A 25 -27.95 19.24 -21.37
C PRO A 25 -27.14 18.08 -21.97
N GLY A 26 -27.47 17.69 -23.20
CA GLY A 26 -26.87 16.57 -23.92
C GLY A 26 -25.43 16.82 -24.42
N PRO A 27 -24.69 15.77 -24.78
CA PRO A 27 -23.33 15.90 -25.28
C PRO A 27 -23.31 16.21 -26.79
N GLU A 28 -22.58 17.26 -27.12
CA GLU A 28 -22.20 17.64 -28.47
C GLU A 28 -20.99 16.80 -28.90
N ALA A 29 -21.09 16.16 -30.06
CA ALA A 29 -20.09 15.28 -30.63
C ALA A 29 -19.11 16.05 -31.52
N THR A 30 -17.81 15.76 -31.44
CA THR A 30 -16.82 16.03 -32.52
C THR A 30 -15.51 15.25 -32.29
N PRO A 31 -14.63 15.06 -33.31
CA PRO A 31 -14.16 13.75 -33.77
C PRO A 31 -12.66 13.49 -33.47
N PRO A 32 -12.13 12.28 -33.76
CA PRO A 32 -10.73 11.95 -33.48
C PRO A 32 -9.80 12.39 -34.62
N PRO A 33 -8.56 12.81 -34.33
CA PRO A 33 -7.45 12.72 -35.27
C PRO A 33 -6.63 11.45 -34.97
N SER A 34 -6.60 10.51 -35.91
CA SER A 34 -5.53 10.31 -36.91
C SER A 34 -4.29 9.60 -36.34
N SER A 35 -4.27 8.30 -36.59
CA SER A 35 -3.16 7.37 -36.42
C SER A 35 -2.02 7.68 -37.40
N THR A 36 -0.79 7.78 -36.88
CA THR A 36 0.42 7.81 -37.70
C THR A 36 1.20 6.51 -37.48
N THR A 37 1.18 5.67 -38.52
CA THR A 37 1.94 4.43 -38.63
C THR A 37 3.41 4.75 -38.90
N THR A 38 4.33 4.24 -38.09
CA THR A 38 5.76 4.20 -38.45
C THR A 38 6.24 2.75 -38.42
N THR A 39 6.32 2.16 -39.60
CA THR A 39 7.13 0.98 -39.92
C THR A 39 8.58 1.42 -40.05
N THR A 40 9.57 0.66 -39.56
CA THR A 40 10.91 0.42 -40.18
C THR A 40 11.76 -0.47 -39.26
N VAL A 41 11.87 -1.77 -39.56
CA VAL A 41 13.02 -2.51 -40.15
C VAL A 41 13.96 -3.16 -39.11
N SER A 42 13.93 -4.49 -39.14
CA SER A 42 14.87 -5.45 -38.55
C SER A 42 16.19 -5.49 -39.35
N PRO A 43 17.32 -5.85 -38.72
CA PRO A 43 17.94 -7.11 -39.15
C PRO A 43 18.63 -7.91 -38.03
N ALA A 44 18.55 -9.24 -38.15
CA ALA A 44 19.50 -10.23 -37.62
C ALA A 44 20.29 -10.84 -38.81
N PRO A 45 21.22 -11.80 -38.64
CA PRO A 45 21.99 -12.22 -37.46
C PRO A 45 23.52 -12.26 -37.74
N ARG A 46 24.35 -12.53 -36.72
CA ARG A 46 25.67 -13.14 -36.91
C ARG A 46 25.93 -14.23 -35.88
N GLU A 47 26.16 -15.42 -36.41
CA GLU A 47 26.75 -16.59 -35.76
C GLU A 47 28.22 -16.35 -35.37
N GLY A 48 28.67 -17.06 -34.33
CA GLY A 48 30.09 -17.21 -33.99
C GLY A 48 30.30 -18.22 -32.87
N SER A 49 30.65 -19.45 -33.25
CA SER A 49 31.04 -20.57 -32.37
C SER A 49 32.33 -20.35 -31.59
N GLN A 50 32.47 -21.01 -30.42
CA GLN A 50 33.61 -21.85 -29.96
C GLN A 50 33.39 -22.18 -28.46
N SER A 51 33.13 -23.42 -28.04
CA SER A 51 34.02 -24.59 -27.88
C SER A 51 35.24 -24.35 -26.98
N GLY A 52 35.19 -24.86 -25.74
CA GLY A 52 36.35 -24.99 -24.85
C GLY A 52 36.08 -25.93 -23.68
N ARG A 53 36.63 -27.13 -23.73
CA ARG A 53 36.58 -28.22 -22.73
C ARG A 53 37.72 -28.08 -21.69
N THR A 54 37.57 -28.88 -20.61
CA THR A 54 38.61 -29.45 -19.70
C THR A 54 39.15 -28.49 -18.62
N SER A 55 39.46 -28.87 -17.36
CA SER A 55 39.70 -30.17 -16.71
C SER A 55 39.79 -30.00 -15.17
N VAL A 56 39.23 -30.94 -14.42
CA VAL A 56 39.57 -31.35 -13.02
C VAL A 56 40.92 -32.14 -13.09
N PRO A 57 41.86 -32.20 -12.11
CA PRO A 57 41.69 -32.80 -10.76
C PRO A 57 42.72 -32.31 -9.67
N PRO A 58 43.09 -33.10 -8.62
CA PRO A 58 42.54 -33.07 -7.26
C PRO A 58 43.62 -32.84 -6.17
N GLY A 59 43.24 -32.79 -4.88
CA GLY A 59 44.20 -32.81 -3.78
C GLY A 59 43.58 -33.08 -2.40
N THR A 60 43.97 -34.19 -1.78
CA THR A 60 43.42 -34.78 -0.55
C THR A 60 44.43 -34.69 0.60
N SER A 61 43.95 -34.31 1.81
CA SER A 61 44.43 -34.66 3.17
C SER A 61 45.83 -34.21 3.68
N PRO A 62 46.16 -34.37 4.99
CA PRO A 62 45.34 -34.41 6.23
C PRO A 62 45.92 -33.60 7.43
N GLY A 63 45.05 -33.33 8.43
CA GLY A 63 45.27 -33.38 9.89
C GLY A 63 46.43 -32.67 10.59
N THR A 64 46.14 -31.92 11.67
CA THR A 64 46.86 -31.96 12.97
C THR A 64 46.02 -31.29 14.07
N THR A 65 45.73 -32.06 15.12
CA THR A 65 45.22 -31.67 16.44
C THR A 65 46.37 -31.21 17.35
N LEU A 66 46.16 -30.18 18.18
CA LEU A 66 46.33 -30.20 19.66
C LEU A 66 46.44 -28.80 20.30
N SER A 67 45.66 -28.66 21.40
CA SER A 67 46.03 -28.05 22.69
C SER A 67 45.92 -26.54 22.95
N SER A 68 44.83 -26.22 23.67
CA SER A 68 44.76 -25.59 25.01
C SER A 68 45.39 -24.21 25.28
N SER A 69 44.54 -23.24 25.64
CA SER A 69 44.80 -22.35 26.79
C SER A 69 43.50 -21.73 27.29
N THR A 70 43.12 -22.09 28.51
CA THR A 70 41.96 -21.54 29.23
C THR A 70 42.44 -20.34 30.06
N SER A 71 41.91 -19.16 29.78
CA SER A 71 42.03 -17.97 30.64
C SER A 71 40.63 -17.54 31.09
N PRO A 72 40.42 -17.14 32.35
CA PRO A 72 39.12 -16.67 32.81
C PRO A 72 38.90 -15.23 32.35
N THR A 73 38.13 -15.06 31.28
CA THR A 73 37.69 -13.73 30.83
C THR A 73 36.42 -13.32 31.55
N THR A 74 36.56 -12.28 32.37
CA THR A 74 35.52 -11.47 32.99
C THR A 74 34.38 -11.17 32.02
N ARG A 75 33.15 -11.53 32.40
CA ARG A 75 31.93 -11.32 31.61
C ARG A 75 31.64 -9.80 31.50
N PRO A 76 31.61 -9.21 30.29
CA PRO A 76 31.10 -7.86 30.10
C PRO A 76 29.57 -7.84 30.28
N PRO A 77 28.98 -6.68 30.62
CA PRO A 77 27.53 -6.55 30.77
C PRO A 77 26.82 -6.88 29.44
N THR A 78 25.72 -7.61 29.57
CA THR A 78 24.78 -7.92 28.48
C THR A 78 24.32 -6.63 27.82
N SER A 79 24.86 -6.33 26.65
CA SER A 79 24.33 -5.32 25.73
C SER A 79 23.07 -5.86 25.07
N THR A 80 21.97 -5.14 25.22
CA THR A 80 20.75 -5.28 24.42
C THR A 80 21.12 -5.34 22.93
N PRO A 81 20.55 -6.25 22.11
CA PRO A 81 20.85 -6.27 20.68
C PRO A 81 20.35 -4.97 20.05
N VAL A 82 21.25 -4.23 19.42
CA VAL A 82 20.91 -3.14 18.52
C VAL A 82 20.15 -3.75 17.34
N PRO A 83 19.01 -3.16 16.90
CA PRO A 83 18.33 -3.60 15.68
C PRO A 83 19.32 -3.56 14.52
N ILE A 84 19.55 -4.70 13.89
CA ILE A 84 20.38 -4.79 12.69
C ILE A 84 19.63 -4.03 11.59
N PRO A 85 20.24 -3.00 10.96
CA PRO A 85 19.65 -2.34 9.80
C PRO A 85 19.35 -3.38 8.71
N PRO A 86 18.25 -3.24 7.95
CA PRO A 86 17.95 -4.15 6.84
C PRO A 86 19.16 -4.22 5.90
N GLU A 87 19.51 -5.46 5.50
CA GLU A 87 20.65 -5.71 4.62
C GLU A 87 20.42 -4.96 3.29
N PRO A 88 21.42 -4.21 2.78
CA PRO A 88 21.26 -3.52 1.51
C PRO A 88 20.98 -4.54 0.40
N PRO A 89 20.13 -4.20 -0.58
CA PRO A 89 19.75 -5.14 -1.62
C PRO A 89 20.99 -5.66 -2.35
N PRO A 90 20.99 -6.94 -2.80
CA PRO A 90 22.06 -7.47 -3.62
C PRO A 90 22.27 -6.55 -4.82
N THR A 91 23.53 -6.22 -5.08
CA THR A 91 23.95 -5.10 -5.94
C THR A 91 23.59 -5.30 -7.44
N ASP A 92 23.01 -6.44 -7.80
CA ASP A 92 22.73 -6.87 -9.18
C ASP A 92 21.23 -6.99 -9.53
N CYS A 93 20.32 -6.48 -8.70
CA CYS A 93 18.89 -6.53 -9.00
C CYS A 93 18.39 -5.27 -9.72
N GLU A 94 18.21 -5.35 -11.04
CA GLU A 94 17.72 -4.24 -11.89
C GLU A 94 16.30 -3.79 -11.49
N LEU A 95 15.49 -4.69 -10.96
CA LEU A 95 14.09 -4.46 -10.57
C LEU A 95 13.92 -4.11 -9.09
N ALA A 96 14.98 -3.76 -8.35
CA ALA A 96 14.88 -3.49 -6.90
C ALA A 96 13.82 -2.42 -6.53
N ARG A 97 13.49 -1.52 -7.47
CA ARG A 97 12.49 -0.46 -7.30
C ARG A 97 11.10 -0.78 -7.87
N LEU A 98 10.89 -1.99 -8.39
CA LEU A 98 9.59 -2.41 -8.91
C LEU A 98 8.54 -2.35 -7.80
N ASP A 99 7.52 -1.53 -7.98
CA ASP A 99 6.43 -1.41 -7.01
C ASP A 99 5.47 -2.60 -7.16
N LEU A 100 4.84 -3.04 -6.06
CA LEU A 100 3.82 -4.10 -6.12
C LEU A 100 2.69 -3.75 -7.12
N VAL A 101 2.33 -2.46 -7.23
CA VAL A 101 1.30 -2.01 -8.18
C VAL A 101 1.71 -2.11 -9.65
N GLU A 102 2.99 -2.27 -9.93
CA GLU A 102 3.52 -2.47 -11.28
C GLU A 102 3.59 -3.95 -11.68
N THR A 103 3.28 -4.87 -10.76
CA THR A 103 3.25 -6.32 -11.05
C THR A 103 1.94 -6.72 -11.72
N ALA A 104 1.82 -7.98 -12.13
CA ALA A 104 0.54 -8.53 -12.59
C ALA A 104 -0.58 -8.36 -11.54
N PHE A 105 -0.25 -8.39 -10.24
CA PHE A 105 -1.21 -8.18 -9.17
C PHE A 105 -1.78 -6.74 -9.12
N GLY A 106 -1.08 -5.77 -9.71
CA GLY A 106 -1.52 -4.38 -9.80
C GLY A 106 -2.90 -4.18 -10.41
N ALA A 107 -3.36 -5.12 -11.25
CA ALA A 107 -4.68 -5.08 -11.87
C ALA A 107 -5.85 -5.11 -10.86
N TRP A 108 -5.62 -5.62 -9.65
CA TRP A 108 -6.64 -5.67 -8.59
C TRP A 108 -6.42 -4.66 -7.45
N LEU A 109 -5.25 -3.99 -7.42
CA LEU A 109 -4.89 -3.09 -6.32
C LEU A 109 -5.70 -1.79 -6.29
N ASN A 110 -6.20 -1.33 -7.45
CA ASN A 110 -6.98 -0.10 -7.51
C ASN A 110 -8.43 -0.30 -7.04
N SER A 111 -9.06 -1.41 -7.46
CA SER A 111 -10.43 -1.74 -7.03
C SER A 111 -10.48 -2.34 -5.63
N GLN A 112 -9.38 -2.95 -5.17
CA GLN A 112 -9.31 -3.72 -3.92
C GLN A 112 -10.34 -4.86 -3.88
N ILE A 113 -10.67 -5.42 -5.04
CA ILE A 113 -11.67 -6.47 -5.21
C ILE A 113 -11.12 -7.57 -6.11
N ILE A 114 -11.19 -8.81 -5.66
CA ILE A 114 -10.81 -10.00 -6.43
C ILE A 114 -11.99 -10.98 -6.46
N PRO A 115 -12.45 -11.46 -7.63
CA PRO A 115 -13.43 -12.53 -7.70
C PRO A 115 -12.92 -13.79 -7.01
N THR A 116 -13.83 -14.61 -6.46
CA THR A 116 -13.46 -15.92 -5.92
C THR A 116 -13.93 -17.05 -6.83
N THR A 117 -13.44 -18.25 -6.58
CA THR A 117 -13.91 -19.48 -7.24
C THR A 117 -15.39 -19.77 -6.97
N ASP A 118 -15.95 -19.18 -5.92
CA ASP A 118 -17.37 -19.27 -5.63
C ASP A 118 -18.13 -18.25 -6.48
N ALA A 119 -18.98 -18.73 -7.38
CA ALA A 119 -19.73 -17.87 -8.28
C ALA A 119 -20.54 -16.81 -7.52
N GLY A 120 -20.39 -15.53 -7.92
CA GLY A 120 -21.08 -14.39 -7.31
C GLY A 120 -20.47 -13.89 -6.00
N ASN A 121 -19.34 -14.45 -5.55
CA ASN A 121 -18.59 -13.94 -4.40
C ASN A 121 -17.33 -13.20 -4.84
N ASN A 122 -17.07 -12.09 -4.16
CA ASN A 122 -15.85 -11.31 -4.31
C ASN A 122 -15.22 -11.06 -2.97
N PHE A 123 -13.89 -11.05 -2.97
CA PHE A 123 -13.06 -10.74 -1.83
C PHE A 123 -12.67 -9.26 -1.90
N TYR A 124 -13.19 -8.48 -0.97
CA TYR A 124 -12.79 -7.08 -0.75
C TYR A 124 -11.62 -7.08 0.22
N PHE A 125 -10.49 -6.49 -0.18
CA PHE A 125 -9.23 -6.69 0.54
C PHE A 125 -8.45 -5.40 0.78
N GLU A 126 -7.66 -5.42 1.83
CA GLU A 126 -6.54 -4.52 2.05
C GLU A 126 -5.24 -5.31 1.95
N VAL A 127 -4.17 -4.64 1.51
CA VAL A 127 -2.82 -5.22 1.56
C VAL A 127 -2.35 -5.20 3.01
N GLY A 128 -2.13 -6.40 3.57
CA GLY A 128 -1.57 -6.56 4.91
C GLY A 128 -0.05 -6.46 4.89
N ASN A 129 0.64 -7.57 5.17
CA ASN A 129 2.08 -7.63 5.16
C ASN A 129 2.62 -7.75 3.72
N ASN A 130 3.11 -6.63 3.18
CA ASN A 130 3.80 -6.58 1.89
C ASN A 130 5.27 -7.00 2.05
N GLN A 131 5.58 -8.25 1.71
CA GLN A 131 6.95 -8.80 1.66
C GLN A 131 7.36 -9.14 0.23
N PHE A 132 6.67 -8.57 -0.77
CA PHE A 132 7.03 -8.69 -2.18
C PHE A 132 8.47 -8.23 -2.36
N ASN A 133 9.28 -9.02 -3.06
CA ASN A 133 10.66 -8.67 -3.34
C ASN A 133 11.03 -9.22 -4.72
N PRO A 134 11.19 -8.35 -5.74
CA PRO A 134 11.51 -8.78 -7.10
C PRO A 134 12.91 -9.40 -7.22
N CYS A 135 13.73 -9.28 -6.18
CA CYS A 135 15.09 -9.83 -6.13
C CYS A 135 15.17 -11.17 -5.37
N SER A 136 14.04 -11.70 -4.90
CA SER A 136 13.97 -12.94 -4.12
C SER A 136 13.23 -14.02 -4.91
N GLU A 137 13.75 -15.25 -4.88
CA GLU A 137 13.15 -16.39 -5.57
C GLU A 137 11.73 -16.68 -5.06
N LEU A 138 11.45 -16.48 -3.77
CA LEU A 138 10.11 -16.57 -3.22
C LEU A 138 9.83 -15.38 -2.29
N SER A 139 8.84 -14.59 -2.67
CA SER A 139 8.32 -13.48 -1.89
C SER A 139 6.80 -13.55 -1.80
N TRP A 140 6.19 -12.77 -0.90
CA TRP A 140 4.76 -12.88 -0.64
C TRP A 140 4.10 -11.57 -0.27
N VAL A 141 2.79 -11.52 -0.42
CA VAL A 141 1.93 -10.46 0.11
C VAL A 141 0.76 -11.13 0.81
N THR A 142 0.48 -10.72 2.05
CA THR A 142 -0.77 -11.13 2.71
C THR A 142 -1.89 -10.15 2.36
N LEU A 143 -3.07 -10.69 2.08
CA LEU A 143 -4.28 -9.90 1.90
C LEU A 143 -5.21 -10.18 3.08
N GLU A 144 -5.86 -9.14 3.59
CA GLU A 144 -6.83 -9.22 4.68
C GLU A 144 -8.13 -8.57 4.22
N GLY A 145 -9.27 -9.20 4.48
CA GLY A 145 -10.51 -8.75 3.86
C GLY A 145 -11.73 -9.58 4.22
N GLN A 146 -12.76 -9.48 3.40
CA GLN A 146 -14.01 -10.20 3.58
C GLN A 146 -14.66 -10.54 2.23
N ASN A 147 -15.41 -11.64 2.20
CA ASN A 147 -16.21 -11.98 1.03
C ASN A 147 -17.56 -11.25 1.05
N THR A 148 -18.12 -10.97 -0.12
CA THR A 148 -19.40 -10.23 -0.31
C THR A 148 -20.54 -10.70 0.60
N ASN A 149 -20.60 -11.99 0.90
CA ASN A 149 -21.67 -12.63 1.68
C ASN A 149 -21.20 -13.16 3.04
N GLN A 150 -20.04 -12.71 3.55
CA GLN A 150 -19.46 -13.19 4.79
C GLN A 150 -19.02 -12.01 5.67
N GLU A 151 -19.47 -12.00 6.93
CA GLU A 151 -19.04 -11.00 7.92
C GLU A 151 -17.68 -11.34 8.56
N ALA A 152 -17.22 -12.58 8.40
CA ALA A 152 -15.96 -13.01 8.98
C ALA A 152 -14.79 -12.48 8.17
N ALA A 153 -13.83 -11.86 8.86
CA ALA A 153 -12.55 -11.52 8.28
C ALA A 153 -11.82 -12.78 7.80
N LEU A 154 -11.25 -12.68 6.62
CA LEU A 154 -10.45 -13.70 5.97
C LEU A 154 -9.12 -13.10 5.56
N SER A 155 -8.14 -13.97 5.39
CA SER A 155 -6.82 -13.65 4.90
C SER A 155 -6.37 -14.70 3.90
N THR A 156 -5.49 -14.30 3.01
CA THR A 156 -4.83 -15.19 2.05
C THR A 156 -3.42 -14.69 1.77
N VAL A 157 -2.63 -15.52 1.09
CA VAL A 157 -1.24 -15.22 0.76
C VAL A 157 -1.09 -15.32 -0.75
N LEU A 158 -0.62 -14.24 -1.37
CA LEU A 158 -0.15 -14.23 -2.74
C LEU A 158 1.35 -14.49 -2.74
N PHE A 159 1.81 -15.34 -3.64
CA PHE A 159 3.23 -15.65 -3.80
C PHE A 159 3.76 -15.09 -5.11
N PHE A 160 5.03 -14.74 -5.10
CA PHE A 160 5.75 -14.25 -6.26
C PHE A 160 7.06 -15.01 -6.41
N ASN A 161 7.38 -15.39 -7.64
CA ASN A 161 8.72 -15.83 -8.03
C ASN A 161 9.41 -14.65 -8.71
N TYR A 162 10.35 -14.00 -8.02
CA TYR A 162 10.87 -12.70 -8.43
C TYR A 162 9.72 -11.68 -8.64
N GLU A 163 9.56 -11.11 -9.83
CA GLU A 163 8.46 -10.21 -10.19
C GLU A 163 7.16 -10.93 -10.61
N GLU A 164 7.22 -12.23 -10.87
CA GLU A 164 6.10 -12.98 -11.44
C GLU A 164 5.11 -13.44 -10.37
N LEU A 165 3.83 -13.07 -10.52
CA LEU A 165 2.75 -13.54 -9.66
C LEU A 165 2.49 -15.03 -9.91
N ILE A 166 2.56 -15.82 -8.83
CA ILE A 166 2.23 -17.25 -8.87
C ILE A 166 0.71 -17.39 -8.70
N SER A 167 0.05 -17.96 -9.71
CA SER A 167 -1.39 -18.19 -9.75
C SER A 167 -1.79 -19.67 -9.70
N ASP A 168 -0.82 -20.59 -9.74
CA ASP A 168 -1.04 -22.02 -9.56
C ASP A 168 -0.15 -22.53 -8.42
N PRO A 169 -0.73 -23.01 -7.31
CA PRO A 169 -2.17 -23.11 -7.03
C PRO A 169 -2.82 -21.76 -6.75
N LEU A 170 -4.14 -21.67 -6.96
CA LEU A 170 -4.90 -20.44 -6.67
C LEU A 170 -4.84 -20.12 -5.16
N PRO A 171 -4.68 -18.84 -4.76
CA PRO A 171 -4.59 -18.46 -3.35
C PRO A 171 -5.84 -18.85 -2.56
N ILE A 172 -5.67 -19.66 -1.52
CA ILE A 172 -6.74 -20.15 -0.64
C ILE A 172 -7.00 -19.20 0.54
N GLN A 173 -8.27 -19.02 0.90
CA GLN A 173 -8.68 -18.12 1.99
C GLN A 173 -8.86 -18.88 3.32
N PHE A 174 -8.41 -18.26 4.41
CA PHE A 174 -8.55 -18.72 5.80
C PHE A 174 -8.85 -17.56 6.74
N PRO A 175 -9.43 -17.79 7.94
CA PRO A 175 -9.67 -16.73 8.93
C PRO A 175 -8.46 -15.86 9.30
N ALA A 176 -7.25 -16.43 9.34
CA ALA A 176 -6.01 -15.67 9.52
C ALA A 176 -4.82 -16.45 8.96
N VAL A 177 -3.78 -15.73 8.54
CA VAL A 177 -2.54 -16.30 8.03
C VAL A 177 -1.33 -15.68 8.72
N GLY A 178 -0.33 -16.50 9.03
CA GLY A 178 1.01 -16.06 9.41
C GLY A 178 2.02 -16.63 8.42
N VAL A 179 3.04 -15.88 8.06
CA VAL A 179 4.08 -16.33 7.13
C VAL A 179 5.45 -16.12 7.77
N GLU A 180 6.25 -17.17 7.82
CA GLU A 180 7.63 -17.13 8.29
C GLU A 180 8.58 -17.57 7.16
N ARG A 181 9.64 -16.79 6.95
CA ARG A 181 10.66 -17.12 5.95
C ARG A 181 11.57 -18.22 6.47
N ILE A 182 11.73 -19.30 5.70
CA ILE A 182 12.70 -20.36 5.99
C ILE A 182 14.03 -20.02 5.30
N ASN A 183 13.99 -19.69 4.01
CA ASN A 183 15.11 -19.24 3.20
C ASN A 183 14.61 -18.45 1.96
N ASP A 184 15.47 -18.26 0.96
CA ASP A 184 15.13 -17.47 -0.24
C ASP A 184 14.07 -18.13 -1.13
N SER A 185 13.95 -19.46 -1.10
CA SER A 185 13.08 -20.24 -1.98
C SER A 185 11.97 -21.01 -1.24
N ALA A 186 11.85 -20.81 0.09
CA ALA A 186 10.90 -21.54 0.94
C ALA A 186 10.35 -20.71 2.12
N LEU A 187 9.07 -20.93 2.40
CA LEU A 187 8.29 -20.26 3.44
C LEU A 187 7.49 -21.29 4.25
N GLU A 188 7.21 -20.99 5.52
CA GLU A 188 6.15 -21.65 6.27
C GLU A 188 4.94 -20.72 6.36
N VAL A 189 3.76 -21.20 5.96
CA VAL A 189 2.50 -20.49 6.13
C VAL A 189 1.65 -21.22 7.17
N SER A 190 1.33 -20.50 8.24
CA SER A 190 0.43 -20.94 9.31
C SER A 190 -0.99 -20.45 9.04
N TYR A 191 -1.86 -21.32 8.53
CA TYR A 191 -3.28 -21.03 8.35
C TYR A 191 -4.05 -21.26 9.64
N SER A 192 -4.78 -20.25 10.11
CA SER A 192 -5.64 -20.40 11.28
C SER A 192 -7.04 -20.81 10.86
N TYR A 193 -7.60 -21.86 11.47
CA TYR A 193 -8.95 -22.33 11.21
C TYR A 193 -9.71 -22.62 12.51
N LEU A 194 -11.03 -22.56 12.47
CA LEU A 194 -11.88 -22.78 13.64
C LEU A 194 -12.43 -24.21 13.62
N ILE A 195 -12.06 -25.02 14.62
CA ILE A 195 -12.79 -26.26 14.93
C ILE A 195 -14.00 -25.96 15.82
N ALA A 196 -13.89 -24.94 16.66
CA ALA A 196 -14.97 -24.42 17.50
C ALA A 196 -14.83 -22.89 17.66
N PRO A 197 -15.91 -22.15 17.98
CA PRO A 197 -15.94 -20.68 17.98
C PRO A 197 -14.90 -19.96 18.86
N ARG A 198 -14.18 -20.68 19.73
CA ARG A 198 -13.19 -20.12 20.66
C ARG A 198 -11.86 -20.90 20.68
N ASN A 199 -11.66 -21.82 19.75
CA ASN A 199 -10.43 -22.61 19.70
C ASN A 199 -9.88 -22.62 18.27
N PRO A 200 -9.15 -21.55 17.87
CA PRO A 200 -8.45 -21.53 16.60
C PRO A 200 -7.27 -22.50 16.65
N GLU A 201 -7.19 -23.38 15.66
CA GLU A 201 -6.02 -24.22 15.41
C GLU A 201 -5.20 -23.66 14.26
N LYS A 202 -3.92 -24.03 14.22
CA LYS A 202 -3.00 -23.65 13.16
C LYS A 202 -2.66 -24.88 12.30
N LEU A 203 -2.75 -24.71 11.00
CA LEU A 203 -2.26 -25.64 9.99
C LEU A 203 -0.97 -25.04 9.38
N PRO A 204 0.21 -25.54 9.75
CA PRO A 204 1.45 -25.16 9.09
C PRO A 204 1.56 -25.85 7.74
N VAL A 205 1.92 -25.09 6.69
CA VAL A 205 2.16 -25.56 5.33
C VAL A 205 3.50 -25.02 4.86
N HIS A 206 4.39 -25.91 4.42
CA HIS A 206 5.69 -25.50 3.91
C HIS A 206 5.62 -25.32 2.39
N TYR A 207 5.71 -24.07 1.96
CA TYR A 207 5.77 -23.71 0.55
C TYR A 207 7.23 -23.63 0.08
N ARG A 208 7.51 -24.18 -1.10
CA ARG A 208 8.85 -24.11 -1.71
C ARG A 208 8.77 -24.00 -3.23
N MET A 209 9.74 -23.32 -3.82
CA MET A 209 9.94 -23.32 -5.27
C MET A 209 10.66 -24.59 -5.73
N GLU A 210 10.19 -25.17 -6.83
CA GLU A 210 10.88 -26.20 -7.60
C GLU A 210 10.87 -25.81 -9.08
N GLY A 211 11.92 -25.09 -9.49
CA GLY A 211 11.88 -24.35 -10.75
C GLY A 211 10.84 -23.22 -10.67
N ALA A 212 9.99 -23.09 -11.68
CA ALA A 212 8.91 -22.09 -11.71
C ALA A 212 7.62 -22.54 -11.00
N ARG A 213 7.62 -23.68 -10.30
CA ARG A 213 6.43 -24.24 -9.67
C ARG A 213 6.48 -24.07 -8.16
N LEU A 214 5.38 -23.59 -7.59
CA LEU A 214 5.19 -23.57 -6.15
C LEU A 214 4.62 -24.91 -5.69
N LEU A 215 5.30 -25.54 -4.73
CA LEU A 215 4.84 -26.75 -4.03
C LEU A 215 4.42 -26.37 -2.62
N GLY A 216 3.47 -27.10 -2.04
CA GLY A 216 3.01 -26.90 -0.66
C GLY A 216 1.52 -27.12 -0.48
N ASP A 217 0.71 -26.76 -1.47
CA ASP A 217 -0.77 -26.85 -1.40
C ASP A 217 -1.27 -28.29 -1.24
N GLU A 218 -0.51 -29.28 -1.71
CA GLU A 218 -0.79 -30.70 -1.49
C GLU A 218 -0.76 -31.13 -0.01
N GLN A 219 -0.17 -30.30 0.87
CA GLN A 219 -0.15 -30.52 2.31
C GLN A 219 -1.43 -30.03 2.99
N ILE A 220 -2.25 -29.24 2.30
CA ILE A 220 -3.54 -28.76 2.82
C ILE A 220 -4.49 -29.96 2.91
N PRO A 221 -5.05 -30.27 4.09
CA PRO A 221 -5.98 -31.38 4.23
C PRO A 221 -7.25 -31.21 3.39
N ALA A 222 -7.74 -32.31 2.82
CA ALA A 222 -8.89 -32.32 1.91
C ALA A 222 -10.18 -31.70 2.47
N GLN A 223 -10.33 -31.62 3.80
CA GLN A 223 -11.48 -30.93 4.39
C GLN A 223 -11.52 -29.42 4.07
N PHE A 224 -10.40 -28.82 3.65
CA PHE A 224 -10.27 -27.42 3.27
C PHE A 224 -10.25 -27.20 1.75
N ASP A 225 -10.38 -28.26 0.94
CA ASP A 225 -10.39 -28.14 -0.54
C ASP A 225 -11.51 -27.23 -1.06
N ASN A 226 -12.61 -27.15 -0.29
CA ASN A 226 -13.77 -26.32 -0.60
C ASN A 226 -13.67 -24.89 -0.05
N ASN A 227 -12.56 -24.51 0.60
CA ASN A 227 -12.38 -23.12 0.99
C ASN A 227 -12.33 -22.24 -0.27
N PRO A 228 -12.92 -21.03 -0.24
CA PRO A 228 -12.86 -20.13 -1.38
C PRO A 228 -11.41 -19.82 -1.77
N ARG A 229 -11.13 -19.84 -3.07
CA ARG A 229 -9.86 -19.40 -3.63
C ARG A 229 -10.04 -18.12 -4.44
N LEU A 230 -8.99 -17.32 -4.54
CA LEU A 230 -8.98 -16.13 -5.40
C LEU A 230 -8.90 -16.54 -6.87
N ASP A 231 -9.75 -15.97 -7.71
CA ASP A 231 -9.70 -16.16 -9.15
C ASP A 231 -8.98 -14.98 -9.81
N LEU A 232 -7.68 -15.18 -10.06
CA LEU A 232 -6.79 -14.21 -10.69
C LEU A 232 -6.87 -14.20 -12.22
N SER A 233 -7.85 -14.91 -12.82
CA SER A 233 -8.11 -14.86 -14.27
C SER A 233 -9.20 -13.84 -14.64
N ARG A 234 -9.92 -13.33 -13.63
CA ARG A 234 -10.99 -12.34 -13.76
C ARG A 234 -10.64 -11.05 -13.04
N ALA A 235 -11.10 -9.93 -13.58
CA ALA A 235 -11.07 -8.64 -12.89
C ALA A 235 -12.36 -7.87 -13.13
N ASP A 236 -12.61 -6.92 -12.23
CA ASP A 236 -13.63 -5.90 -12.41
C ASP A 236 -13.25 -4.96 -13.57
N LEU A 237 -14.19 -4.11 -13.99
CA LEU A 237 -13.90 -3.02 -14.90
C LEU A 237 -12.79 -2.13 -14.31
N PRO A 238 -11.87 -1.63 -15.15
CA PRO A 238 -10.84 -0.72 -14.70
C PRO A 238 -11.46 0.46 -13.96
N VAL A 239 -11.04 0.68 -12.72
CA VAL A 239 -11.43 1.86 -11.95
C VAL A 239 -10.66 3.05 -12.51
N GLU A 240 -11.37 4.13 -12.84
CA GLU A 240 -10.74 5.39 -13.24
C GLU A 240 -9.97 5.99 -12.05
N GLY A 241 -8.72 6.41 -12.30
CA GLY A 241 -7.84 7.02 -11.30
C GLY A 241 -6.40 6.57 -11.45
N ASP A 242 -5.47 7.29 -10.83
CA ASP A 242 -4.06 6.89 -10.78
C ASP A 242 -3.84 5.81 -9.72
N PHE A 243 -2.74 5.07 -9.88
CA PHE A 243 -2.38 3.95 -9.02
C PHE A 243 -1.70 4.42 -7.74
N ARG A 244 -2.16 3.88 -6.60
CA ARG A 244 -1.45 4.03 -5.32
C ARG A 244 -0.18 3.18 -5.34
N PRO A 245 0.99 3.75 -5.01
CA PRO A 245 2.17 2.93 -4.80
C PRO A 245 2.08 2.15 -3.49
N PHE A 246 2.60 0.93 -3.49
CA PHE A 246 2.65 0.03 -2.33
C PHE A 246 4.08 -0.31 -1.90
N GLY A 247 5.07 0.05 -2.71
CA GLY A 247 6.46 -0.35 -2.53
C GLY A 247 6.64 -1.87 -2.58
N ASN A 248 7.77 -2.32 -2.03
CA ASN A 248 8.14 -3.71 -1.86
C ASN A 248 8.99 -3.84 -0.57
N ALA A 249 9.48 -5.03 -0.26
CA ALA A 249 10.22 -5.32 0.98
C ALA A 249 11.56 -4.56 1.11
N ILE A 250 12.14 -4.11 0.00
CA ILE A 250 13.47 -3.47 -0.07
C ILE A 250 13.42 -2.03 -0.60
N TYR A 251 12.29 -1.58 -1.11
CA TYR A 251 12.08 -0.25 -1.67
C TYR A 251 10.70 0.28 -1.32
N ARG A 252 10.66 1.55 -0.89
CA ARG A 252 9.42 2.31 -0.71
C ARG A 252 9.57 3.65 -1.42
N PRO A 253 8.54 4.16 -2.12
CA PRO A 253 8.56 5.51 -2.69
C PRO A 253 8.34 6.62 -1.64
N TRP A 254 8.25 6.25 -0.37
CA TRP A 254 8.22 7.15 0.78
C TRP A 254 9.32 6.77 1.77
N ASP A 255 9.81 7.76 2.50
CA ASP A 255 10.86 7.63 3.50
C ASP A 255 10.32 7.11 4.84
N GLN A 256 9.07 7.47 5.17
CA GLN A 256 8.44 7.09 6.43
C GLN A 256 6.94 6.82 6.26
N GLU A 257 6.45 5.82 6.98
CA GLU A 257 5.03 5.49 7.08
C GLU A 257 4.53 5.80 8.49
N LEU A 258 3.38 6.47 8.57
CA LEU A 258 2.83 6.98 9.82
C LEU A 258 1.35 6.63 9.96
N PRO A 259 0.88 6.36 11.19
CA PRO A 259 -0.51 5.97 11.42
C PRO A 259 -1.48 7.14 11.16
N VAL A 260 -2.66 6.80 10.64
CA VAL A 260 -3.81 7.71 10.57
C VAL A 260 -4.37 8.01 11.98
N ARG A 261 -5.38 8.90 12.07
CA ARG A 261 -6.04 9.31 13.32
C ARG A 261 -5.14 10.08 14.28
N LYS A 262 -4.15 10.77 13.73
CA LYS A 262 -3.20 11.59 14.49
C LYS A 262 -3.07 12.96 13.85
N GLN A 263 -2.69 13.91 14.69
CA GLN A 263 -2.22 15.21 14.27
C GLN A 263 -0.69 15.19 14.22
N TYR A 264 -0.14 15.80 13.18
CA TYR A 264 1.30 15.89 12.95
C TYR A 264 1.73 17.34 12.80
N THR A 265 2.85 17.70 13.44
CA THR A 265 3.50 19.00 13.21
C THR A 265 4.35 18.89 11.95
N ILE A 266 4.20 19.83 11.02
CA ILE A 266 4.97 19.90 9.78
C ILE A 266 5.66 21.26 9.72
N MET A 267 6.95 21.26 9.37
CA MET A 267 7.65 22.50 9.04
C MET A 267 7.28 22.93 7.61
N MET A 268 6.83 24.16 7.47
CA MET A 268 6.54 24.82 6.20
C MET A 268 7.42 26.08 6.12
N GLY A 269 8.65 25.89 5.65
CA GLY A 269 9.71 26.90 5.81
C GLY A 269 10.03 27.10 7.29
N GLU A 270 9.96 28.35 7.76
CA GLU A 270 10.17 28.70 9.17
C GLU A 270 8.88 28.55 10.01
N SER A 271 7.73 28.33 9.36
CA SER A 271 6.44 28.23 10.05
C SER A 271 6.15 26.78 10.46
N ARG A 272 5.51 26.64 11.63
CA ARG A 272 4.95 25.37 12.10
C ARG A 272 3.47 25.31 11.78
N ILE A 273 3.06 24.20 11.19
CA ILE A 273 1.65 23.89 10.99
C ILE A 273 1.31 22.53 11.59
N ASN A 274 0.09 22.38 12.09
CA ASN A 274 -0.45 21.11 12.57
C ASN A 274 -1.51 20.63 11.59
N CYS A 275 -1.34 19.43 11.07
CA CYS A 275 -2.29 18.83 10.14
C CYS A 275 -2.99 17.63 10.79
N ASP A 276 -4.32 17.59 10.68
CA ASP A 276 -5.19 16.52 11.18
C ASP A 276 -5.52 15.52 10.09
N PHE A 277 -5.14 14.26 10.31
CA PHE A 277 -5.35 13.13 9.40
C PHE A 277 -6.47 12.24 9.96
N PRO A 278 -7.74 12.48 9.58
CA PRO A 278 -8.88 11.84 10.22
C PRO A 278 -8.99 10.34 9.92
N ALA A 279 -9.61 9.65 10.86
CA ALA A 279 -9.95 8.23 10.82
C ALA A 279 -11.01 7.82 9.79
N PHE A 280 -11.93 8.73 9.49
CA PHE A 280 -13.20 8.41 8.85
C PHE A 280 -13.60 9.55 7.91
N ASN A 281 -14.13 9.20 6.75
CA ASN A 281 -14.31 10.03 5.54
C ASN A 281 -13.04 10.43 4.79
N GLY A 282 -11.83 10.15 5.32
CA GLY A 282 -10.55 9.91 4.62
C GLY A 282 -10.10 10.88 3.52
N ARG A 283 -10.83 11.97 3.31
CA ARG A 283 -10.74 12.78 2.11
C ARG A 283 -10.97 14.26 2.40
N GLN A 284 -11.01 14.63 3.68
CA GLN A 284 -10.86 16.02 4.10
C GLN A 284 -9.74 16.11 5.11
N LEU A 285 -8.83 17.05 4.89
CA LEU A 285 -7.67 17.27 5.73
C LEU A 285 -7.64 18.74 6.14
N SER A 286 -7.33 19.00 7.41
CA SER A 286 -7.22 20.36 7.93
C SER A 286 -5.81 20.61 8.44
N CYS A 287 -5.18 21.68 7.96
CA CYS A 287 -3.91 22.17 8.48
C CYS A 287 -4.10 23.53 9.13
N TYR A 288 -3.48 23.72 10.28
CA TYR A 288 -3.61 24.91 11.11
C TYR A 288 -2.24 25.48 11.46
N ALA A 289 -2.06 26.80 11.33
CA ALA A 289 -0.86 27.51 11.74
C ALA A 289 -1.09 28.22 13.08
N GLU A 290 -0.35 27.85 14.13
CA GLU A 290 -0.56 28.37 15.49
C GLU A 290 -0.15 29.83 15.65
N ASP A 291 1.07 30.14 15.21
CA ASP A 291 1.70 31.43 15.48
C ASP A 291 1.71 32.39 14.28
N SER A 292 0.96 32.05 13.21
CA SER A 292 0.98 32.83 11.96
C SER A 292 -0.33 32.72 11.17
N VAL A 293 -0.47 33.58 10.16
CA VAL A 293 -1.55 33.56 9.15
C VAL A 293 -0.94 33.40 7.76
N PRO A 294 -0.32 32.25 7.46
CA PRO A 294 0.56 32.12 6.30
C PRO A 294 -0.21 32.05 4.98
N TRP A 295 -1.52 31.78 4.99
CA TRP A 295 -2.28 31.53 3.76
C TRP A 295 -3.14 32.74 3.38
N PRO A 296 -3.39 32.97 2.08
CA PRO A 296 -4.40 33.95 1.66
C PRO A 296 -5.78 33.50 2.12
N LEU A 297 -6.69 34.43 2.42
CA LEU A 297 -8.08 34.08 2.67
C LEU A 297 -8.81 33.75 1.36
N LEU A 298 -9.30 32.52 1.21
CA LEU A 298 -9.99 32.03 0.02
C LEU A 298 -11.50 32.06 0.23
N THR A 299 -12.20 32.69 -0.71
CA THR A 299 -13.67 32.62 -0.81
C THR A 299 -14.14 31.21 -1.23
N PRO A 300 -15.44 30.88 -1.07
CA PRO A 300 -16.03 29.66 -1.62
C PRO A 300 -15.84 29.49 -3.15
N ASP A 301 -15.59 30.58 -3.87
CA ASP A 301 -15.28 30.58 -5.31
C ASP A 301 -13.77 30.43 -5.61
N PHE A 302 -12.97 30.06 -4.60
CA PHE A 302 -11.51 29.84 -4.68
C PHE A 302 -10.70 31.07 -5.07
N LYS A 303 -11.27 32.27 -4.90
CA LYS A 303 -10.57 33.54 -5.11
C LYS A 303 -9.99 34.03 -3.80
N ALA A 304 -8.70 34.38 -3.83
CA ALA A 304 -8.03 35.08 -2.74
C ALA A 304 -8.62 36.48 -2.56
N ILE A 305 -8.88 36.87 -1.32
CA ILE A 305 -9.24 38.24 -0.97
C ILE A 305 -7.94 39.03 -0.77
N PRO A 306 -7.67 40.07 -1.57
CA PRO A 306 -6.41 40.81 -1.48
C PRO A 306 -6.17 41.39 -0.08
N GLY A 307 -5.01 41.10 0.50
CA GLY A 307 -4.60 41.62 1.81
C GLY A 307 -5.22 40.92 3.02
N GLU A 308 -6.07 39.91 2.82
CA GLU A 308 -6.62 39.10 3.89
C GLU A 308 -5.88 37.76 4.00
N SER A 309 -5.59 37.37 5.23
CA SER A 309 -4.81 36.18 5.55
C SER A 309 -5.56 35.24 6.50
N ALA A 310 -5.20 33.97 6.46
CA ALA A 310 -5.85 32.87 7.15
C ALA A 310 -4.80 31.96 7.81
N ASN A 311 -5.22 31.29 8.88
CA ASN A 311 -4.40 30.33 9.63
C ASN A 311 -4.99 28.91 9.64
N LEU A 312 -6.09 28.67 8.94
CA LEU A 312 -6.65 27.33 8.71
C LEU A 312 -6.77 27.10 7.20
N ALA A 313 -6.28 25.95 6.74
CA ALA A 313 -6.50 25.43 5.40
C ALA A 313 -7.25 24.10 5.49
N ARG A 314 -8.39 23.99 4.80
CA ARG A 314 -9.19 22.77 4.67
C ARG A 314 -9.13 22.31 3.22
N MET A 315 -8.69 21.08 3.02
CA MET A 315 -8.52 20.46 1.70
C MET A 315 -9.51 19.31 1.54
N ASN A 316 -10.21 19.26 0.41
CA ASN A 316 -11.17 18.23 0.06
C ASN A 316 -10.65 17.39 -1.12
N PHE A 317 -10.33 16.13 -0.88
CA PHE A 317 -9.85 15.13 -1.84
C PHE A 317 -11.01 14.31 -2.45
N GLN A 318 -12.23 14.85 -2.40
CA GLN A 318 -13.42 14.33 -3.09
C GLN A 318 -13.88 15.29 -4.15
N ALA A 319 -14.48 14.81 -5.23
CA ALA A 319 -15.21 15.67 -6.15
C ALA A 319 -16.41 16.35 -5.42
N PRO A 320 -16.58 17.69 -5.51
CA PRO A 320 -15.66 18.64 -6.13
C PRO A 320 -14.44 18.91 -5.23
N TRP A 321 -13.25 18.66 -5.77
CA TRP A 321 -12.01 18.83 -5.03
C TRP A 321 -11.72 20.33 -4.89
N HIS A 322 -11.25 20.75 -3.71
CA HIS A 322 -10.94 22.14 -3.45
C HIS A 322 -10.15 22.37 -2.16
N VAL A 323 -9.56 23.56 -2.04
CA VAL A 323 -9.01 24.11 -0.80
C VAL A 323 -9.76 25.37 -0.40
N VAL A 324 -10.13 25.48 0.87
CA VAL A 324 -10.70 26.69 1.48
C VAL A 324 -9.81 27.07 2.65
N THR A 325 -9.55 28.36 2.80
CA THR A 325 -8.81 28.90 3.94
C THR A 325 -9.70 29.84 4.73
N SER A 326 -9.51 29.88 6.04
CA SER A 326 -10.29 30.73 6.94
C SER A 326 -9.45 31.20 8.12
N LEU A 327 -9.78 32.38 8.64
CA LEU A 327 -9.22 32.85 9.90
C LEU A 327 -10.02 32.24 11.07
N VAL A 328 -9.34 31.52 11.95
CA VAL A 328 -9.92 30.96 13.17
C VAL A 328 -9.06 31.33 14.38
N GLU A 329 -9.67 31.39 15.56
CA GLU A 329 -8.90 31.45 16.79
C GLU A 329 -8.12 30.13 16.95
N PRO A 330 -6.84 30.19 17.37
CA PRO A 330 -6.08 28.99 17.65
C PRO A 330 -6.82 28.08 18.62
N PRO A 331 -6.97 26.77 18.31
CA PRO A 331 -7.48 25.84 19.30
C PRO A 331 -6.59 25.92 20.54
N GLN A 332 -7.20 25.99 21.73
CA GLN A 332 -6.52 26.03 23.04
C GLN A 332 -5.81 24.71 23.41
N VAL A 333 -5.43 23.90 22.42
CA VAL A 333 -4.97 22.54 22.62
C VAL A 333 -3.45 22.52 22.66
N GLY A 334 -2.93 22.56 23.88
CA GLY A 334 -1.55 22.18 24.16
C GLY A 334 -1.38 20.66 24.00
N GLY A 335 -0.57 20.27 23.04
CA GLY A 335 -0.02 18.93 22.90
C GLY A 335 1.21 19.03 22.00
N GLU A 336 2.33 18.44 22.41
CA GLU A 336 3.44 18.24 21.48
C GLU A 336 3.00 17.17 20.46
N HIS A 337 2.64 17.59 19.25
CA HIS A 337 2.43 16.66 18.15
C HIS A 337 3.78 16.19 17.60
N GLU A 338 3.82 14.96 17.12
CA GLU A 338 5.01 14.40 16.46
C GLU A 338 5.42 15.29 15.28
N LEU A 339 6.67 15.75 15.29
CA LEU A 339 7.24 16.57 14.24
C LEU A 339 7.68 15.69 13.07
N LEU A 340 7.12 15.95 11.89
CA LEU A 340 7.50 15.28 10.66
C LEU A 340 8.90 15.69 10.21
N PRO A 341 9.69 14.76 9.62
CA PRO A 341 10.99 15.09 9.06
C PRO A 341 10.87 16.12 7.92
N ALA A 342 11.82 17.03 7.88
CA ALA A 342 12.02 17.93 6.74
C ALA A 342 12.68 17.18 5.57
N GLU A 343 12.44 17.66 4.35
CA GLU A 343 12.99 17.07 3.12
C GLU A 343 12.73 15.57 2.98
N ALA A 344 11.50 15.16 3.26
CA ALA A 344 11.04 13.78 3.18
C ALA A 344 9.73 13.65 2.41
N THR A 345 9.48 12.44 1.92
CA THR A 345 8.17 11.96 1.47
C THR A 345 7.60 11.02 2.52
N ILE A 346 6.44 11.37 3.08
CA ILE A 346 5.84 10.67 4.22
C ILE A 346 4.47 10.17 3.80
N GLN A 347 4.19 8.89 4.07
CA GLN A 347 2.88 8.31 3.87
C GLN A 347 2.08 8.32 5.19
N VAL A 348 0.85 8.85 5.13
CA VAL A 348 -0.13 8.79 6.23
C VAL A 348 -1.44 8.24 5.68
N GLY A 349 -1.64 6.92 5.80
CA GLY A 349 -2.76 6.23 5.14
C GLY A 349 -2.67 6.38 3.61
N ASP A 350 -3.71 6.96 3.02
CA ASP A 350 -3.79 7.21 1.57
C ASP A 350 -3.13 8.53 1.13
N PHE A 351 -2.66 9.33 2.08
CA PHE A 351 -2.00 10.61 1.80
C PHE A 351 -0.49 10.48 1.76
N PHE A 352 0.10 11.27 0.87
CA PHE A 352 1.53 11.48 0.75
C PHE A 352 1.83 12.96 1.01
N ILE A 353 2.83 13.21 1.84
CA ILE A 353 3.27 14.54 2.24
C ILE A 353 4.71 14.69 1.77
N ARG A 354 4.97 15.71 0.96
CA ARG A 354 6.32 16.10 0.54
C ARG A 354 6.70 17.39 1.25
N THR A 355 7.82 17.40 1.97
CA THR A 355 8.28 18.54 2.79
C THR A 355 9.49 19.27 2.20
N TYR A 356 9.71 19.19 0.87
CA TYR A 356 10.83 19.84 0.17
C TYR A 356 10.55 21.30 -0.20
N GLY A 357 11.55 22.17 -0.01
CA GLY A 357 11.57 23.50 -0.65
C GLY A 357 10.68 24.57 0.00
N GLY A 358 10.45 24.51 1.31
CA GLY A 358 9.79 25.57 2.09
C GLY A 358 8.26 25.67 1.95
N ALA A 359 7.69 24.95 0.99
CA ALA A 359 6.26 24.65 0.90
C ALA A 359 6.08 23.14 1.11
N ILE A 360 4.87 22.73 1.46
CA ILE A 360 4.51 21.33 1.52
C ILE A 360 3.52 20.99 0.40
N ILE A 361 3.61 19.76 -0.09
CA ILE A 361 2.61 19.20 -1.00
C ILE A 361 1.94 18.03 -0.28
N ILE A 362 0.63 18.11 -0.11
CA ILE A 362 -0.18 17.02 0.43
C ILE A 362 -1.05 16.51 -0.71
N HIS A 363 -0.94 15.22 -1.00
CA HIS A 363 -1.67 14.61 -2.10
C HIS A 363 -2.18 13.23 -1.76
N ASP A 364 -3.29 12.82 -2.38
CA ASP A 364 -3.61 11.40 -2.56
C ASP A 364 -3.21 10.99 -3.99
N VAL A 365 -3.79 9.92 -4.51
CA VAL A 365 -3.55 9.47 -5.89
C VAL A 365 -4.31 10.31 -6.93
N ASN A 366 -5.30 11.12 -6.54
CA ASN A 366 -6.18 11.83 -7.48
C ASN A 366 -6.04 13.35 -7.42
N TRP A 367 -5.63 13.90 -6.27
CA TRP A 367 -5.64 15.33 -6.00
C TRP A 367 -4.42 15.73 -5.15
N ALA A 368 -3.95 16.96 -5.38
CA ALA A 368 -2.82 17.50 -4.65
C ALA A 368 -3.03 18.97 -4.29
N TYR A 369 -2.51 19.36 -3.13
CA TYR A 369 -2.53 20.73 -2.64
C TYR A 369 -1.14 21.16 -2.23
N ARG A 370 -0.78 22.37 -2.62
CA ARG A 370 0.44 23.03 -2.20
C ARG A 370 0.11 24.09 -1.16
N LEU A 371 0.73 23.97 0.01
CA LEU A 371 0.65 24.94 1.11
C LEU A 371 2.01 25.57 1.34
N GLY A 372 2.05 26.90 1.41
CA GLY A 372 3.26 27.68 1.66
C GLY A 372 2.89 29.07 2.17
N GLU A 373 3.89 29.88 2.52
CA GLU A 373 3.65 31.30 2.81
C GLU A 373 3.10 32.01 1.56
N GLY A 374 1.93 32.63 1.71
CA GLY A 374 1.15 33.25 0.63
C GLY A 374 0.52 32.25 -0.35
N ILE A 375 0.62 30.93 -0.11
CA ILE A 375 0.25 29.89 -1.06
C ILE A 375 -0.72 28.90 -0.42
N ALA A 376 -1.91 28.78 -0.98
CA ALA A 376 -2.85 27.69 -0.70
C ALA A 376 -3.61 27.40 -1.98
N GLU A 377 -3.12 26.45 -2.76
CA GLU A 377 -3.65 26.19 -4.10
C GLU A 377 -3.62 24.71 -4.42
N PRO A 378 -4.55 24.25 -5.28
CA PRO A 378 -4.41 22.95 -5.88
C PRO A 378 -3.24 22.92 -6.86
N VAL A 379 -2.62 21.77 -7.00
CA VAL A 379 -1.57 21.53 -7.98
C VAL A 379 -1.86 20.25 -8.75
N GLU A 380 -1.15 20.06 -9.87
CA GLU A 380 -1.18 18.79 -10.58
C GLU A 380 -0.77 17.66 -9.64
N VAL A 381 -1.49 16.54 -9.72
CA VAL A 381 -1.22 15.37 -8.90
C VAL A 381 0.22 14.93 -9.15
N PRO A 382 1.04 14.74 -8.11
CA PRO A 382 2.33 14.13 -8.30
C PRO A 382 2.13 12.74 -8.87
N SER A 383 2.42 12.56 -10.16
CA SER A 383 2.36 11.25 -10.79
C SER A 383 3.44 10.39 -10.16
N PHE A 384 3.05 9.38 -9.40
CA PHE A 384 3.88 8.19 -9.32
C PHE A 384 3.87 7.59 -10.72
N GLN A 385 5.01 7.57 -11.39
CA GLN A 385 5.09 6.90 -12.68
C GLN A 385 4.92 5.42 -12.43
N THR A 386 3.75 4.90 -12.76
CA THR A 386 3.42 3.48 -12.63
C THR A 386 3.51 2.81 -13.99
N ASP A 387 4.43 1.88 -14.13
CA ASP A 387 4.51 1.03 -15.31
C ASP A 387 3.48 -0.12 -15.23
N ILE A 388 2.32 0.09 -15.86
CA ILE A 388 1.25 -0.92 -15.93
C ILE A 388 1.44 -1.96 -17.05
N SER A 389 2.59 -1.97 -17.75
CA SER A 389 2.81 -2.88 -18.88
C SER A 389 2.77 -4.36 -18.49
N ARG A 390 2.98 -4.69 -17.21
CA ARG A 390 2.91 -6.06 -16.67
C ARG A 390 1.51 -6.44 -16.20
N HIS A 391 0.54 -5.52 -16.23
CA HIS A 391 -0.84 -5.86 -15.88
C HIS A 391 -1.39 -6.83 -16.94
N PRO A 392 -2.14 -7.88 -16.54
CA PRO A 392 -2.67 -8.83 -17.50
C PRO A 392 -3.67 -8.16 -18.44
N GLN A 393 -3.43 -8.28 -19.75
CA GLN A 393 -4.24 -7.61 -20.78
C GLN A 393 -5.50 -8.41 -21.18
N ASN A 394 -5.60 -9.67 -20.75
CA ASN A 394 -6.62 -10.62 -21.18
C ASN A 394 -7.46 -11.16 -20.01
N LEU A 395 -7.70 -10.33 -18.98
CA LEU A 395 -8.58 -10.72 -17.88
C LEU A 395 -10.01 -10.85 -18.39
N ILE A 396 -10.69 -11.90 -17.97
CA ILE A 396 -12.10 -12.09 -18.28
C ILE A 396 -12.88 -11.04 -17.46
N PRO A 397 -13.68 -10.17 -18.10
CA PRO A 397 -14.54 -9.25 -17.36
C PRO A 397 -15.47 -10.07 -16.46
N TRP A 398 -15.51 -9.74 -15.19
CA TRP A 398 -16.55 -10.26 -14.31
C TRP A 398 -17.86 -9.53 -14.65
N GLY A 399 -18.78 -10.26 -15.29
CA GLY A 399 -20.15 -9.82 -15.62
C GLY A 399 -21.21 -10.73 -15.03
#